data_AF-A0A2I4ETX0-F1
#
_entry.id   AF-A0A2I4ETX0-F1
#
_cell.length_a   1.000
_cell.length_b   1.000
_cell.length_c   1.000
_cell.angle_alpha   90.00
_cell.angle_beta   90.00
_cell.angle_gamma   90.00
#
_symmetry.space_group_name_H-M   'P 1'
#
loop_
_entity.id
_entity.type
_entity.pdbx_description
1 polymer ?
#
loop_
_entity_poly.entity_id
_entity_poly.type
_entity_poly.pdbx_seq_one_letter_code
_entity_poly.pdbx_strand_id
1 'polypeptide(L)'
;MDFCCSQNQKHPSKHNKKRLNPEQVRLPDRSFTSNNKLEPERKLQLAEQLVLPLRQVAIWYQNKRARWKTQSLELEHNVLHQELENALVENRWLEKDMERLKGELAKAQDMVLPLKQTGA
;
A
#
# COMPACT_ATOMS: atom_id res chain seq x y z
N MET A 1 54.05 2.81 -2.42
CA MET A 1 53.94 1.68 -1.48
C MET A 1 53.10 0.63 -2.17
N ASP A 2 53.77 -0.32 -2.82
CA ASP A 2 53.13 -1.50 -3.42
C ASP A 2 53.05 -2.61 -2.37
N PHE A 3 51.92 -3.32 -2.27
CA PHE A 3 51.90 -4.75 -1.89
C PHE A 3 50.61 -5.43 -2.38
N CYS A 4 50.71 -5.98 -3.59
CA CYS A 4 50.22 -7.26 -4.12
C CYS A 4 48.97 -7.97 -3.51
N CYS A 5 47.92 -8.08 -4.34
CA CYS A 5 47.29 -9.29 -4.89
C CYS A 5 47.06 -10.56 -4.02
N SER A 6 45.79 -10.98 -3.91
CA SER A 6 45.28 -12.37 -3.97
C SER A 6 43.79 -12.37 -3.60
N GLN A 7 42.81 -12.98 -4.27
CA GLN A 7 42.74 -13.93 -5.37
C GLN A 7 41.32 -13.85 -5.97
N ASN A 8 41.25 -14.20 -7.26
CA ASN A 8 40.11 -14.67 -8.04
C ASN A 8 38.76 -14.92 -7.33
N GLN A 9 37.69 -14.34 -7.88
CA GLN A 9 36.58 -15.15 -8.41
C GLN A 9 35.95 -14.44 -9.61
N LYS A 10 36.35 -14.87 -10.82
CA LYS A 10 35.60 -14.64 -12.04
C LYS A 10 34.24 -15.33 -11.88
N HIS A 11 33.15 -14.59 -11.75
CA HIS A 11 31.82 -15.12 -12.04
C HIS A 11 31.46 -14.74 -13.48
N PRO A 12 31.53 -15.70 -14.42
CA PRO A 12 31.09 -15.44 -15.77
C PRO A 12 29.57 -15.50 -15.84
N SER A 13 29.08 -14.71 -16.78
CA SER A 13 27.98 -15.05 -17.68
C SER A 13 26.56 -14.62 -17.30
N LYS A 14 26.14 -13.61 -18.08
CA LYS A 14 24.79 -13.38 -18.58
C LYS A 14 24.12 -14.70 -19.01
N HIS A 15 23.40 -15.40 -18.14
CA HIS A 15 22.41 -16.39 -18.60
C HIS A 15 21.09 -16.30 -17.86
N ASN A 16 20.05 -16.13 -18.68
CA ASN A 16 18.64 -16.40 -18.44
C ASN A 16 17.87 -15.33 -17.65
N LYS A 17 17.61 -14.20 -18.31
CA LYS A 17 16.37 -13.41 -18.12
C LYS A 17 15.14 -14.20 -18.61
N LYS A 18 15.00 -15.49 -18.26
CA LYS A 18 13.82 -16.28 -18.61
C LYS A 18 12.75 -15.97 -17.56
N ARG A 19 11.59 -15.48 -18.01
CA ARG A 19 10.39 -15.40 -17.15
C ARG A 19 10.11 -16.81 -16.66
N LEU A 20 9.87 -16.97 -15.36
CA LEU A 20 9.39 -18.24 -14.82
C LEU A 20 8.07 -18.58 -15.52
N ASN A 21 7.92 -19.83 -15.97
CA ASN A 21 6.68 -20.31 -16.54
C ASN A 21 5.56 -20.17 -15.48
N PRO A 22 4.32 -19.77 -15.83
CA PRO A 22 3.19 -19.75 -14.90
C PRO A 22 3.07 -21.01 -14.03
N GLU A 23 3.35 -22.21 -14.54
CA GLU A 23 3.36 -23.43 -13.71
C GLU A 23 4.45 -23.43 -12.63
N GLN A 24 5.63 -22.89 -12.95
CA GLN A 24 6.74 -22.72 -12.00
C GLN A 24 6.47 -21.64 -10.95
N VAL A 25 5.52 -20.73 -11.21
CA VAL A 25 5.12 -19.66 -10.27
C VAL A 25 4.06 -20.14 -9.27
N ARG A 26 3.30 -21.20 -9.59
CA ARG A 26 2.25 -21.75 -8.71
C ARG A 26 2.77 -22.27 -7.36
N LEU A 27 3.89 -23.00 -7.36
CA LEU A 27 4.46 -23.54 -6.13
C LEU A 27 5.05 -22.45 -5.20
N PRO A 28 5.85 -21.49 -5.71
CA PRO A 28 6.27 -20.31 -4.94
C PRO A 28 5.09 -19.47 -4.45
N ASP A 29 4.04 -19.27 -5.26
CA ASP A 29 2.85 -18.53 -4.84
C ASP A 29 2.14 -19.21 -3.68
N ARG A 30 1.86 -20.52 -3.79
CA ARG A 30 1.25 -21.30 -2.71
C ARG A 30 2.08 -21.28 -1.43
N SER A 31 3.41 -21.36 -1.56
CA SER A 31 4.33 -21.27 -0.43
C SER A 31 4.33 -19.87 0.20
N PHE A 32 4.29 -18.81 -0.59
CA PHE A 32 4.28 -17.42 -0.13
C PHE A 32 2.98 -17.09 0.62
N THR A 33 1.83 -17.57 0.14
CA THR A 33 0.55 -17.44 0.84
C THR A 33 0.57 -18.12 2.21
N SER A 34 1.28 -19.26 2.34
CA SER A 34 1.39 -19.97 3.62
C SER A 34 2.38 -19.36 4.60
N ASN A 35 3.48 -18.77 4.12
CA ASN A 35 4.45 -18.07 4.94
C ASN A 35 5.17 -17.00 4.11
N ASN A 36 5.07 -15.75 4.54
CA ASN A 36 5.61 -14.58 3.83
C ASN A 36 7.16 -14.52 3.89
N LYS A 37 7.77 -15.26 4.84
CA LYS A 37 9.22 -15.36 4.99
C LYS A 37 9.76 -16.63 4.31
N LEU A 38 10.78 -16.44 3.48
CA LEU A 38 11.48 -17.54 2.82
C LEU A 38 12.56 -18.08 3.75
N GLU A 39 12.28 -19.20 4.42
CA GLU A 39 13.27 -19.90 5.23
C GLU A 39 14.31 -20.64 4.35
N PRO A 40 15.58 -20.77 4.80
CA PRO A 40 16.65 -21.40 4.02
C PRO A 40 16.34 -22.82 3.54
N GLU A 41 15.74 -23.64 4.41
CA GLU A 41 15.36 -25.02 4.11
C GLU A 41 14.26 -25.07 3.05
N ARG A 42 13.26 -24.19 3.17
CA ARG A 42 12.17 -24.11 2.19
C ARG A 42 12.66 -23.60 0.84
N LYS A 43 13.65 -22.70 0.83
CA LYS A 43 14.29 -22.21 -0.38
C LYS A 43 15.01 -23.33 -1.14
N LEU A 44 15.70 -24.23 -0.43
CA LEU A 44 16.34 -25.41 -1.01
C LEU A 44 15.30 -26.35 -1.63
N GLN A 45 14.25 -26.70 -0.88
CA GLN A 45 13.16 -27.54 -1.38
C GLN A 45 12.48 -26.97 -2.63
N LEU A 46 12.21 -25.66 -2.65
CA LEU A 46 11.61 -25.01 -3.81
C LEU A 46 12.55 -24.97 -5.02
N ALA A 47 13.85 -24.77 -4.81
CA ALA A 47 14.85 -24.80 -5.88
C ALA A 47 14.95 -26.20 -6.52
N GLU A 48 14.92 -27.26 -5.71
CA GLU A 48 14.92 -28.65 -6.17
C GLU A 48 13.65 -29.00 -6.92
N GLN A 49 12.47 -28.71 -6.36
CA GLN A 49 11.18 -29.02 -6.97
C GLN A 49 10.92 -28.29 -8.29
N LEU A 50 11.42 -27.06 -8.41
CA LEU A 50 11.22 -26.23 -9.60
C LEU A 50 12.36 -26.35 -10.62
N VAL A 51 13.43 -27.08 -10.26
CA VAL A 51 14.69 -27.14 -11.01
C VAL A 51 15.19 -25.73 -11.34
N LEU A 52 15.19 -24.86 -10.31
CA LEU A 52 15.60 -23.46 -10.43
C LEU A 52 16.82 -23.17 -9.55
N PRO A 53 17.72 -22.27 -9.98
CA PRO A 53 18.79 -21.80 -9.11
C PRO A 53 18.24 -21.14 -7.84
N LEU A 54 18.82 -21.43 -6.68
CA LEU A 54 18.50 -20.81 -5.38
C LEU A 54 18.40 -19.28 -5.44
N ARG A 55 19.24 -18.64 -6.25
CA ARG A 55 19.23 -17.19 -6.47
C ARG A 55 17.94 -16.70 -7.14
N GLN A 56 17.40 -17.45 -8.10
CA GLN A 56 16.15 -17.11 -8.78
C GLN A 56 14.95 -17.20 -7.84
N VAL A 57 14.91 -18.22 -6.97
CA VAL A 57 13.88 -18.35 -5.92
C VAL A 57 13.96 -17.16 -4.96
N ALA A 58 15.16 -16.77 -4.52
CA ALA A 58 15.34 -15.60 -3.65
C ALA A 58 14.86 -14.29 -4.29
N ILE A 59 15.25 -14.02 -5.54
CA ILE A 59 14.84 -12.83 -6.30
C ILE A 59 13.32 -12.84 -6.50
N TRP A 60 12.73 -14.00 -6.79
CA TRP A 60 11.29 -14.11 -6.95
C TRP A 60 10.55 -13.72 -5.67
N TYR A 61 10.99 -14.20 -4.50
CA TYR A 61 10.40 -13.84 -3.21
C TYR A 61 10.59 -12.35 -2.88
N GLN A 62 11.76 -11.78 -3.18
CA GLN A 62 12.01 -10.34 -3.03
C GLN A 62 11.04 -9.52 -3.89
N ASN A 63 10.91 -9.86 -5.18
CA ASN A 63 10.00 -9.19 -6.10
C ASN A 63 8.52 -9.39 -5.72
N LYS A 64 8.15 -10.57 -5.21
CA LYS A 64 6.80 -10.85 -4.73
C LYS A 64 6.48 -9.97 -3.51
N ARG A 65 7.39 -9.86 -2.53
CA ARG A 65 7.23 -8.96 -1.39
C ARG A 65 7.16 -7.49 -1.80
N ALA A 66 8.00 -7.05 -2.72
CA ALA A 66 7.96 -5.68 -3.22
C ALA A 66 6.60 -5.37 -3.85
N ARG A 67 6.11 -6.24 -4.75
CA ARG A 67 4.79 -6.11 -5.36
C ARG A 67 3.65 -6.13 -4.35
N TRP A 68 3.69 -7.05 -3.39
CA TRP A 68 2.67 -7.14 -2.35
C TRP A 68 2.64 -5.87 -1.48
N LYS A 69 3.80 -5.34 -1.12
CA LYS A 69 3.91 -4.06 -0.38
C LYS A 69 3.32 -2.91 -1.19
N THR A 70 3.66 -2.80 -2.47
CA THR A 70 3.10 -1.78 -3.36
C THR A 70 1.58 -1.89 -3.45
N GLN A 71 1.05 -3.09 -3.71
CA GLN A 71 -0.40 -3.33 -3.80
C GLN A 71 -1.12 -3.01 -2.48
N SER A 72 -0.52 -3.37 -1.34
CA SER A 72 -1.09 -3.06 -0.02
C SER A 72 -1.14 -1.56 0.23
N LEU A 73 -0.08 -0.82 -0.12
CA LEU A 73 -0.03 0.64 0.02
C LEU A 73 -1.01 1.34 -0.92
N GLU A 74 -1.13 0.85 -2.17
CA GLU A 74 -2.11 1.37 -3.13
C GLU A 74 -3.55 1.18 -2.62
N LEU A 75 -3.85 0.01 -2.05
CA LEU A 75 -5.16 -0.26 -1.46
C LEU A 75 -5.44 0.66 -0.26
N GLU A 76 -4.49 0.78 0.66
CA GLU A 76 -4.60 1.64 1.84
C GLU A 76 -4.79 3.11 1.44
N HIS A 77 -4.00 3.59 0.48
CA HIS A 77 -4.14 4.93 -0.07
C HIS A 77 -5.53 5.17 -0.66
N ASN A 78 -6.07 4.21 -1.41
CA ASN A 78 -7.40 4.33 -2.01
C ASN A 78 -8.51 4.38 -0.96
N VAL A 79 -8.39 3.60 0.13
CA VAL A 79 -9.32 3.64 1.26
C VAL A 79 -9.29 5.01 1.92
N LEU A 80 -8.10 5.50 2.30
CA LEU A 80 -7.92 6.81 2.93
C LEU A 80 -8.43 7.95 2.03
N HIS A 81 -8.18 7.87 0.72
CA HIS A 81 -8.67 8.85 -0.23
C HIS A 81 -10.21 8.87 -0.31
N GLN A 82 -10.86 7.70 -0.29
CA GLN A 82 -12.32 7.62 -0.29
C GLN A 82 -12.93 8.16 1.01
N GLU A 83 -12.31 7.87 2.16
CA GLU A 83 -12.72 8.42 3.45
C GLU A 83 -12.59 9.95 3.47
N LEU A 84 -11.49 10.49 2.93
CA LEU A 84 -11.29 11.92 2.79
C LEU A 84 -12.38 12.57 1.92
N GLU A 85 -12.67 12.01 0.75
CA GLU A 85 -13.69 12.58 -0.14
C GLU A 85 -15.08 12.55 0.52
N ASN A 86 -15.42 11.46 1.22
CA ASN A 86 -16.67 11.37 1.97
C ASN A 86 -16.76 12.45 3.06
N ALA A 87 -15.68 12.63 3.83
CA ALA A 87 -15.62 13.65 4.87
C ALA A 87 -15.72 15.07 4.29
N LEU A 88 -15.12 15.33 3.12
CA LEU A 88 -15.25 16.61 2.43
C LEU A 88 -16.69 16.87 1.95
N VAL A 89 -17.37 15.84 1.43
CA VAL A 89 -18.79 15.95 1.03
C VAL A 89 -19.66 16.29 2.25
N GLU A 90 -19.47 15.58 3.36
CA GLU A 90 -20.21 15.82 4.60
C GLU A 90 -19.94 17.21 5.16
N ASN A 91 -18.67 17.63 5.18
CA ASN A 91 -18.29 18.95 5.66
C ASN A 91 -18.95 20.07 4.84
N ARG A 92 -18.93 19.98 3.50
CA ARG A 92 -19.64 20.93 2.62
C ARG A 92 -21.14 20.98 2.90
N TRP A 93 -21.74 19.86 3.28
CA TRP A 93 -23.15 19.80 3.66
C TRP A 93 -23.40 20.50 4.99
N LEU A 94 -22.57 20.21 6.00
CA LEU A 94 -22.64 20.84 7.31
C LEU A 94 -22.40 22.35 7.25
N GLU A 95 -21.48 22.82 6.42
CA GLU A 95 -21.26 24.26 6.19
C GLU A 95 -22.50 24.95 5.65
N LYS A 96 -23.19 24.34 4.69
CA LYS A 96 -24.46 24.87 4.14
C LYS A 96 -25.57 24.89 5.18
N ASP A 97 -25.70 23.82 5.97
CA ASP A 97 -26.70 23.76 7.04
C ASP A 97 -26.40 24.78 8.15
N MET A 98 -25.13 24.94 8.51
CA MET A 98 -24.70 25.96 9.47
C MET A 98 -25.08 27.37 8.98
N GLU A 99 -24.83 27.67 7.70
CA GLU A 99 -25.17 28.97 7.13
C GLU A 99 -26.69 29.20 7.10
N ARG A 100 -27.46 28.18 6.72
CA ARG A 100 -28.92 28.23 6.78
C ARG A 100 -29.42 28.50 8.20
N LEU A 101 -28.91 27.76 9.19
CA LEU A 101 -29.29 27.90 10.60
C LEU A 101 -28.91 29.27 11.17
N LYS A 102 -27.73 29.80 10.82
CA LYS A 102 -27.35 31.18 11.17
C LYS A 102 -28.34 32.21 10.61
N GLY A 103 -28.75 32.03 9.35
CA GLY A 103 -29.75 32.90 8.72
C GLY A 103 -31.11 32.82 9.40
N GLU A 104 -31.56 31.62 9.78
CA GLU A 104 -32.80 31.41 10.56
C GLU A 104 -32.71 32.07 11.94
N LEU A 105 -31.57 31.92 12.63
CA LEU A 105 -31.33 32.52 13.93
C LEU A 105 -31.34 34.05 13.86
N ALA A 106 -30.70 34.64 12.86
CA ALA A 106 -30.69 36.10 12.67
C ALA A 106 -32.12 36.64 12.46
N LYS A 107 -32.91 35.98 11.60
CA LYS A 107 -34.32 36.33 11.38
C LYS A 107 -35.15 36.25 12.68
N ALA A 108 -34.95 35.18 13.47
CA ALA A 108 -35.64 35.02 14.74
C ALA A 108 -35.24 36.10 15.75
N GLN A 109 -33.96 36.48 15.81
CA GLN A 109 -33.48 37.58 16.66
C GLN A 109 -34.11 38.92 16.24
N ASP A 110 -34.14 39.23 14.94
CA ASP A 110 -34.77 40.43 14.41
C ASP A 110 -36.27 40.51 14.71
N MET A 111 -36.98 39.38 14.74
CA MET A 111 -38.40 39.35 15.13
C MET A 111 -38.64 39.56 16.64
N VAL A 112 -37.66 39.21 17.49
CA VAL A 112 -37.77 39.31 18.96
C VAL A 112 -37.32 40.67 19.49
N LEU A 113 -36.44 41.38 18.79
CA LEU A 113 -35.92 42.70 19.20
C LEU A 113 -36.99 43.82 19.32
N PRO A 114 -38.04 43.91 18.47
CA PRO A 114 -39.08 44.93 18.60
C PRO A 114 -39.97 44.74 19.84
N LEU A 115 -40.09 43.52 20.38
CA LEU A 115 -41.00 43.20 21.49
C LEU A 115 -40.41 43.49 22.88
N LYS A 116 -39.11 43.82 22.98
CA LYS A 116 -38.45 44.17 24.25
C LYS A 116 -38.45 45.67 24.55
N GLN A 117 -38.85 46.53 23.60
CA GLN A 117 -38.88 47.99 23.78
C GLN A 117 -40.29 48.54 24.09
N THR A 118 -41.35 47.74 23.97
CA THR A 118 -42.74 48.13 24.29
C THR A 118 -43.18 47.63 25.68
N GLY A 119 -42.32 47.80 26.67
CA GLY A 119 -42.60 47.52 28.08
C GLY A 119 -42.05 48.62 28.96
N ALA A 120 -42.69 49.78 28.90
CA ALA A 120 -42.54 50.90 29.84
C ALA A 120 -43.89 51.15 30.51
#